data_AF-A0A2N1P4A2-F1
#
_entry.id   AF-A0A2N1P4A2-F1
#
_cell.length_a   1.000
_cell.length_b   1.000
_cell.length_c   1.000
_cell.angle_alpha   90.00
_cell.angle_beta   90.00
_cell.angle_gamma   90.00
#
_symmetry.space_group_name_H-M   'P 1'
#
loop_
_entity.id
_entity.type
_entity.pdbx_description
1 polymer ?
#
loop_
_entity_poly.entity_id
_entity_poly.type
_entity_poly.pdbx_seq_one_letter_code
_entity_poly.pdbx_strand_id
1 'polypeptide(L)'
;TLVRWLEKIFPNIQTVYQDDFFKPEKEIPIDPVTKLNNWDCPEAVDFNEFTKVLHQLRTTGTLPSTFQSKENDDNNNNDNNDDNHNHNNHNHHNHHNDDDDDDEWNILLVDGFLLYVDQDVINELDTKLFVNASYDTLKTRRENRSVYVTIEGFWVDPPNYFDDIVWPNYAKANKHILDKLEKGNEKIENLNSDTIKIDDLTILESDHPTMISKNVEKVVMMILDHIVNKKK
;
A
#
# COMPACT_ATOMS: atom_id res chain seq x y z
N THR A 1 -7.50 -3.01 -4.18
CA THR A 1 -8.77 -2.60 -4.86
C THR A 1 -8.84 -1.13 -5.18
N LEU A 2 -8.65 -0.23 -4.21
CA LEU A 2 -8.68 1.22 -4.43
C LEU A 2 -7.67 1.63 -5.51
N VAL A 3 -6.42 1.18 -5.37
CA VAL A 3 -5.33 1.34 -6.34
C VAL A 3 -5.74 0.95 -7.76
N ARG A 4 -6.30 -0.25 -7.94
CA ARG A 4 -6.75 -0.73 -9.27
C ARG A 4 -7.82 0.14 -9.93
N TRP A 5 -8.64 0.84 -9.15
CA TRP A 5 -9.58 1.81 -9.72
C TRP A 5 -8.87 3.09 -10.13
N LEU A 6 -7.91 3.57 -9.33
CA LEU A 6 -7.10 4.74 -9.67
C LEU A 6 -6.22 4.48 -10.91
N GLU A 7 -5.65 3.28 -11.04
CA GLU A 7 -4.91 2.85 -12.24
C GLU A 7 -5.73 2.93 -13.53
N LYS A 8 -7.05 2.70 -13.44
CA LYS A 8 -7.97 2.82 -14.58
C LYS A 8 -8.39 4.26 -14.90
N ILE A 9 -8.23 5.18 -13.95
CA ILE A 9 -8.70 6.56 -14.05
C ILE A 9 -7.58 7.48 -14.55
N PHE A 10 -6.35 7.27 -14.10
CA PHE A 10 -5.22 8.14 -14.43
C PHE A 10 -4.32 7.52 -15.50
N PRO A 11 -3.93 8.26 -16.55
CA PRO A 11 -3.16 7.72 -17.67
C PRO A 11 -1.68 7.46 -17.33
N ASN A 12 -1.08 8.25 -16.44
CA ASN A 12 0.35 8.20 -16.11
C ASN A 12 0.57 7.85 -14.65
N ILE A 13 0.24 6.60 -14.31
CA ILE A 13 0.26 6.10 -12.95
C ILE A 13 1.12 4.84 -12.86
N GLN A 14 2.02 4.82 -11.88
CA GLN A 14 2.82 3.68 -11.51
C GLN A 14 2.44 3.27 -10.09
N THR A 15 2.49 1.97 -9.80
CA THR A 15 2.18 1.44 -8.49
C THR A 15 3.34 0.61 -7.96
N VAL A 16 3.66 0.80 -6.68
CA VAL A 16 4.56 -0.05 -5.91
C VAL A 16 3.78 -0.67 -4.75
N TYR A 17 3.84 -1.99 -4.65
CA TYR A 17 3.21 -2.76 -3.59
C TYR A 17 4.24 -3.14 -2.52
N GLN A 18 3.96 -2.87 -1.25
CA GLN A 18 4.84 -3.22 -0.14
C GLN A 18 5.08 -4.74 -0.04
N ASP A 19 4.10 -5.55 -0.46
CA ASP A 19 4.17 -7.01 -0.44
C ASP A 19 5.29 -7.56 -1.35
N ASP A 20 5.72 -6.81 -2.36
CA ASP A 20 6.86 -7.17 -3.22
C ASP A 20 8.17 -7.27 -2.42
N PHE A 21 8.24 -6.62 -1.25
CA PHE A 21 9.41 -6.48 -0.39
C PHE A 21 9.37 -7.38 0.85
N PHE A 22 8.47 -8.38 0.90
CA PHE A 22 8.57 -9.43 1.91
C PHE A 22 9.91 -10.17 1.81
N LYS A 23 10.51 -10.46 2.96
CA LYS A 23 11.68 -11.33 3.06
C LYS A 23 11.31 -12.77 2.71
N PRO A 24 12.30 -13.61 2.34
CA PRO A 24 12.10 -15.05 2.17
C PRO A 24 11.48 -15.70 3.42
N GLU A 25 10.74 -16.80 3.28
CA GLU A 25 9.99 -17.42 4.38
C GLU A 25 10.91 -17.80 5.56
N LYS A 26 12.10 -18.30 5.25
CA LYS A 26 13.16 -18.63 6.22
C LYS A 26 13.64 -17.44 7.09
N GLU A 27 13.39 -16.22 6.66
CA GLU A 27 13.79 -14.98 7.33
C GLU A 27 12.60 -14.28 8.02
N ILE A 28 11.39 -14.83 7.86
CA ILE A 28 10.20 -14.30 8.53
C ILE A 28 10.32 -14.56 10.04
N PRO A 29 10.13 -13.53 10.87
CA PRO A 29 10.19 -13.68 12.33
C PRO A 29 9.14 -14.67 12.84
N ILE A 30 9.49 -15.44 13.87
CA ILE A 30 8.54 -16.28 14.59
C ILE A 30 8.08 -15.53 15.83
N ASP A 31 6.76 -15.39 16.01
CA ASP A 31 6.22 -14.78 17.21
C ASP A 31 6.62 -15.60 18.46
N PRO A 32 7.19 -14.96 19.49
CA PRO A 32 7.74 -15.69 20.64
C PRO A 32 6.66 -16.35 21.50
N VAL A 33 5.40 -15.92 21.42
CA VAL A 33 4.29 -16.43 22.24
C VAL A 33 3.56 -17.56 21.51
N THR A 34 3.08 -17.29 20.29
CA THR A 34 2.24 -18.20 19.50
C THR A 34 3.05 -19.23 18.72
N LYS A 35 4.34 -18.96 18.50
CA LYS A 35 5.26 -19.77 17.67
C LYS A 35 4.88 -19.83 16.18
N LEU A 36 4.05 -18.91 15.73
CA LEU A 36 3.67 -18.78 14.32
C LEU A 36 4.60 -17.81 13.60
N ASN A 37 4.77 -17.99 12.28
CA ASN A 37 5.44 -17.00 11.43
C ASN A 37 4.66 -15.68 11.50
N ASN A 38 5.32 -14.57 11.78
CA ASN A 38 4.71 -13.25 11.89
C ASN A 38 5.00 -12.45 10.62
N TRP A 39 4.13 -12.62 9.62
CA TRP A 39 4.18 -11.85 8.38
C TRP A 39 3.74 -10.38 8.58
N ASP A 40 3.03 -10.08 9.65
CA ASP A 40 2.34 -8.80 9.85
C ASP A 40 3.19 -7.80 10.67
N CYS A 41 4.52 -7.98 10.72
CA CYS A 41 5.44 -7.13 11.47
C CYS A 41 6.48 -6.44 10.58
N PRO A 42 7.04 -5.29 10.99
CA PRO A 42 8.03 -4.56 10.18
C PRO A 42 9.27 -5.39 9.83
N GLU A 43 9.67 -6.30 10.71
CA GLU A 43 10.84 -7.16 10.52
C GLU A 43 10.66 -8.18 9.39
N ALA A 44 9.42 -8.44 8.94
CA ALA A 44 9.13 -9.30 7.79
C ALA A 44 9.38 -8.63 6.42
N VAL A 45 9.53 -7.29 6.39
CA VAL A 45 9.67 -6.49 5.17
C VAL A 45 11.09 -5.93 5.05
N ASP A 46 11.64 -5.89 3.84
CA ASP A 46 12.88 -5.16 3.53
C ASP A 46 12.59 -3.68 3.26
N PHE A 47 12.44 -2.89 4.34
CA PHE A 47 12.22 -1.45 4.25
C PHE A 47 13.39 -0.68 3.62
N ASN A 48 14.62 -1.22 3.71
CA ASN A 48 15.78 -0.58 3.09
C ASN A 48 15.66 -0.63 1.57
N GLU A 49 15.32 -1.79 1.02
CA GLU A 49 15.10 -1.92 -0.43
C GLU A 49 13.85 -1.17 -0.87
N PHE A 50 12.75 -1.29 -0.11
CA PHE A 50 11.51 -0.58 -0.41
C PHE A 50 11.72 0.94 -0.51
N THR A 51 12.37 1.53 0.48
CA THR A 51 12.66 2.98 0.50
C THR A 51 13.56 3.40 -0.65
N LYS A 52 14.57 2.60 -1.02
CA LYS A 52 15.42 2.89 -2.18
C LYS A 52 14.63 2.92 -3.49
N VAL A 53 13.70 1.98 -3.68
CA VAL A 53 12.83 1.94 -4.86
C VAL A 53 11.95 3.20 -4.91
N LEU A 54 11.32 3.56 -3.80
CA LEU A 54 10.50 4.77 -3.71
C LEU A 54 11.32 6.03 -3.99
N HIS A 55 12.50 6.16 -3.38
CA HIS A 55 13.40 7.30 -3.59
C HIS A 55 13.84 7.42 -5.05
N GLN A 56 14.20 6.31 -5.69
CA GLN A 56 14.59 6.33 -7.10
C GLN A 56 13.43 6.74 -8.00
N LEU A 57 12.23 6.19 -7.77
CA LEU A 57 11.04 6.58 -8.53
C LEU A 57 10.72 8.06 -8.35
N ARG A 58 10.77 8.56 -7.12
CA ARG A 58 10.52 9.97 -6.83
C ARG A 58 11.51 10.91 -7.52
N THR A 59 12.78 10.50 -7.61
CA THR A 59 13.85 11.36 -8.15
C THR A 59 14.03 11.24 -9.65
N THR A 60 13.74 10.08 -10.24
CA THR A 60 14.02 9.78 -11.65
C THR A 60 12.78 9.48 -12.50
N GLY A 61 11.64 9.21 -11.88
CA GLY A 61 10.43 8.75 -12.58
C GLY A 61 10.49 7.30 -13.08
N THR A 62 11.58 6.57 -12.79
CA THR A 62 11.82 5.22 -13.31
C THR A 62 12.10 4.20 -12.21
N LEU A 63 11.58 2.99 -12.39
CA LEU A 63 11.91 1.85 -11.53
C LEU A 63 13.38 1.43 -11.71
N PRO A 64 14.03 0.87 -10.66
CA PRO A 64 15.30 0.19 -10.84
C PRO A 64 15.15 -0.94 -11.86
N SER A 65 16.12 -1.09 -12.76
CA SER A 65 16.09 -2.14 -13.79
C SER A 65 16.09 -3.57 -13.22
N THR A 66 16.47 -3.72 -11.96
CA THR A 66 16.47 -4.97 -11.21
C THR A 66 15.16 -5.26 -10.49
N PHE A 67 14.23 -4.31 -10.43
CA PHE A 67 12.96 -4.47 -9.74
C PHE A 67 11.94 -5.21 -10.62
N GLN A 68 11.29 -6.23 -10.05
CA GLN A 68 10.19 -6.96 -10.66
C GLN A 68 9.06 -7.07 -9.63
N SER A 69 7.89 -6.52 -9.95
CA SER A 69 6.71 -6.62 -9.10
C SER A 69 6.11 -8.02 -9.22
N LYS A 70 5.76 -8.61 -8.09
CA LYS A 70 5.16 -9.95 -7.98
C LYS A 70 3.63 -9.88 -8.08
N GLU A 71 3.03 -8.78 -7.62
CA GLU A 71 1.57 -8.62 -7.59
C GLU A 71 0.94 -8.39 -8.98
N ASN A 72 1.71 -7.89 -9.95
CA ASN A 72 1.24 -7.70 -11.32
C ASN A 72 1.08 -9.03 -12.09
N ASP A 73 1.83 -10.08 -11.74
CA ASP A 73 1.79 -11.37 -12.43
C ASP A 73 0.64 -12.28 -11.93
N ASP A 74 0.22 -12.15 -10.68
CA ASP A 74 -0.78 -13.02 -10.04
C ASP A 74 -2.21 -12.85 -10.61
N ASN A 75 -2.47 -11.78 -11.38
CA ASN A 75 -3.78 -11.54 -11.97
C ASN A 75 -4.06 -12.33 -13.26
N ASN A 76 -3.04 -12.89 -13.91
CA ASN A 76 -3.23 -13.61 -15.17
C ASN A 76 -3.74 -15.05 -15.00
N ASN A 77 -3.81 -15.59 -13.78
CA ASN A 77 -4.19 -16.99 -13.55
C ASN A 77 -5.66 -17.24 -13.20
N ASN A 78 -6.50 -16.20 -13.09
CA ASN A 78 -7.93 -16.36 -12.77
C ASN A 78 -8.90 -16.03 -13.92
N ASP A 79 -8.43 -15.54 -15.07
CA ASP A 79 -9.25 -15.40 -16.28
C ASP A 79 -8.84 -16.46 -17.31
N ASN A 80 -9.36 -17.69 -17.14
CA ASN A 80 -9.51 -18.60 -18.25
C ASN A 80 -10.65 -18.11 -19.14
N ASN A 81 -10.37 -17.10 -19.95
CA ASN A 81 -11.01 -16.89 -21.24
C ASN A 81 -9.96 -16.30 -22.19
N ASP A 82 -9.58 -17.16 -23.13
CA ASP A 82 -9.00 -16.87 -24.45
C ASP A 82 -9.05 -15.38 -24.82
N ASP A 83 -7.95 -14.67 -24.63
CA ASP A 83 -7.45 -13.71 -25.61
C ASP A 83 -5.95 -13.53 -25.42
N ASN A 84 -5.23 -13.93 -26.45
CA ASN A 84 -3.79 -13.98 -26.54
C ASN A 84 -3.23 -12.54 -26.67
N HIS A 85 -3.20 -11.80 -25.58
CA HIS A 85 -2.48 -10.54 -25.49
C HIS A 85 -1.34 -10.65 -24.49
N ASN A 86 -0.21 -11.02 -25.08
CA ASN A 86 1.15 -10.87 -24.58
C ASN A 86 1.34 -9.46 -23.98
N HIS A 87 1.02 -9.28 -22.70
CA HIS A 87 1.31 -8.07 -21.94
C HIS A 87 2.79 -8.08 -21.55
N ASN A 88 3.64 -8.04 -22.57
CA ASN A 88 5.00 -7.55 -22.42
C ASN A 88 4.87 -6.16 -21.81
N ASN A 89 5.45 -6.02 -20.63
CA ASN A 89 5.78 -4.80 -19.91
C ASN A 89 6.18 -3.68 -20.91
N HIS A 90 5.17 -3.00 -21.45
CA HIS A 90 5.41 -1.87 -22.32
C HIS A 90 5.57 -0.70 -21.37
N ASN A 91 6.83 -0.32 -21.17
CA ASN A 91 7.19 1.09 -21.16
C ASN A 91 6.58 1.73 -22.42
N HIS A 92 5.28 2.02 -22.38
CA HIS A 92 4.64 2.90 -23.35
C HIS A 92 5.05 4.32 -22.93
N HIS A 93 6.32 4.65 -23.15
CA HIS A 93 6.61 5.99 -23.61
C HIS A 93 5.91 6.11 -24.97
N ASN A 94 4.66 6.56 -24.93
CA ASN A 94 4.02 7.09 -26.12
C ASN A 94 4.87 8.28 -26.52
N HIS A 95 5.76 8.08 -27.49
CA HIS A 95 6.46 9.16 -28.15
C HIS A 95 5.43 9.87 -29.05
N HIS A 96 4.51 10.61 -28.42
CA HIS A 96 3.78 11.66 -29.09
C HIS A 96 4.75 12.81 -29.28
N ASN A 97 5.32 12.86 -30.49
CA ASN A 97 5.80 14.11 -31.05
C ASN A 97 4.55 14.96 -31.33
N ASP A 98 4.09 15.72 -30.35
CA ASP A 98 3.27 16.90 -30.55
C ASP A 98 3.70 17.93 -29.48
N ASP A 99 4.02 19.12 -29.95
CA ASP A 99 4.60 20.26 -29.22
C ASP A 99 3.61 20.92 -28.23
N ASP A 100 2.96 20.15 -27.36
CA ASP A 100 2.19 20.68 -26.23
C ASP A 100 2.92 20.37 -24.92
N ASP A 101 3.57 21.39 -24.35
CA ASP A 101 4.11 21.46 -22.98
C ASP A 101 2.97 21.38 -21.93
N ASP A 102 2.10 20.37 -22.02
CA ASP A 102 1.20 20.04 -20.92
C ASP A 102 2.02 19.22 -19.91
N ASP A 103 2.37 19.84 -18.77
CA ASP A 103 3.07 19.21 -17.64
C ASP A 103 2.51 17.81 -17.37
N GLU A 104 3.16 16.78 -17.90
CA GLU A 104 2.71 15.41 -17.78
C GLU A 104 3.04 14.90 -16.37
N TRP A 105 2.02 14.75 -15.53
CA TRP A 105 2.21 14.33 -14.14
C TRP A 105 2.41 12.83 -14.05
N ASN A 106 3.54 12.42 -13.50
CA ASN A 106 3.77 11.03 -13.09
C ASN A 106 3.22 10.83 -11.67
N ILE A 107 2.17 10.00 -11.55
CA ILE A 107 1.57 9.64 -10.27
C ILE A 107 2.21 8.32 -9.80
N LEU A 108 2.71 8.30 -8.57
CA LEU A 108 3.13 7.08 -7.90
C LEU A 108 2.12 6.71 -6.81
N LEU A 109 1.50 5.54 -6.93
CA LEU A 109 0.75 4.90 -5.85
C LEU A 109 1.68 3.97 -5.07
N VAL A 110 1.62 4.09 -3.75
CA VAL A 110 2.32 3.19 -2.82
C VAL A 110 1.26 2.49 -1.99
N ASP A 111 1.08 1.18 -2.21
CA ASP A 111 0.10 0.36 -1.50
C ASP A 111 0.80 -0.52 -0.47
N GLY A 112 0.31 -0.54 0.77
CA GLY A 112 0.93 -1.31 1.85
C GLY A 112 0.26 -1.09 3.20
N PHE A 113 0.38 -2.09 4.08
CA PHE A 113 -0.28 -2.11 5.39
C PHE A 113 0.63 -1.59 6.52
N LEU A 114 1.93 -1.44 6.28
CA LEU A 114 2.94 -0.94 7.22
C LEU A 114 3.65 0.34 6.74
N LEU A 115 3.09 1.08 5.78
CA LEU A 115 3.75 2.28 5.21
C LEU A 115 4.10 3.36 6.25
N TYR A 116 3.35 3.38 7.35
CA TYR A 116 3.41 4.42 8.37
C TYR A 116 4.21 4.05 9.62
N VAL A 117 4.95 2.93 9.58
CA VAL A 117 5.84 2.52 10.68
C VAL A 117 7.29 2.95 10.45
N ASP A 118 7.62 3.37 9.23
CA ASP A 118 8.97 3.74 8.80
C ASP A 118 9.00 5.21 8.34
N GLN A 119 9.85 6.01 8.97
CA GLN A 119 9.91 7.45 8.72
C GLN A 119 10.47 7.78 7.33
N ASP A 120 11.38 6.96 6.80
CA ASP A 120 11.97 7.20 5.49
C ASP A 120 10.93 6.94 4.39
N VAL A 121 10.13 5.87 4.53
CA VAL A 121 8.96 5.66 3.65
C VAL A 121 8.00 6.85 3.73
N ILE A 122 7.66 7.34 4.92
CA ILE A 122 6.73 8.47 5.08
C ILE A 122 7.25 9.73 4.38
N ASN A 123 8.56 9.99 4.46
CA ASN A 123 9.21 11.13 3.82
C ASN A 123 9.10 11.08 2.29
N GLU A 124 8.99 9.88 1.72
CA GLU A 124 8.82 9.69 0.28
C GLU A 124 7.39 9.93 -0.24
N LEU A 125 6.40 10.14 0.65
CA LEU A 125 4.98 10.29 0.27
C LEU A 125 4.50 11.74 0.33
N ASP A 126 3.83 12.21 -0.73
CA ASP A 126 3.23 13.56 -0.78
C ASP A 126 1.81 13.60 -0.19
N THR A 127 1.00 12.56 -0.43
CA THR A 127 -0.36 12.41 0.09
C THR A 127 -0.46 11.07 0.81
N LYS A 128 -1.13 11.05 1.97
CA LYS A 128 -1.17 9.87 2.85
C LYS A 128 -2.63 9.48 3.11
N LEU A 129 -2.95 8.23 2.83
CA LEU A 129 -4.29 7.64 2.97
C LEU A 129 -4.24 6.48 3.97
N PHE A 130 -5.25 6.38 4.84
CA PHE A 130 -5.42 5.24 5.74
C PHE A 130 -6.82 4.65 5.55
N VAL A 131 -6.88 3.43 5.03
CA VAL A 131 -8.14 2.72 4.82
C VAL A 131 -8.53 2.00 6.10
N ASN A 132 -9.53 2.53 6.80
CA ASN A 132 -9.96 2.05 8.10
C ASN A 132 -11.20 1.14 7.99
N ALA A 133 -11.31 0.15 8.87
CA ALA A 133 -12.50 -0.67 9.06
C ALA A 133 -12.51 -1.26 10.48
N SER A 134 -13.69 -1.67 10.95
CA SER A 134 -13.82 -2.36 12.23
C SER A 134 -13.10 -3.72 12.25
N TYR A 135 -12.77 -4.16 13.46
CA TYR A 135 -12.21 -5.47 13.75
C TYR A 135 -13.02 -6.60 13.09
N ASP A 136 -14.35 -6.62 13.26
CA ASP A 136 -15.21 -7.69 12.74
C ASP A 136 -15.17 -7.74 11.20
N THR A 137 -15.19 -6.58 10.56
CA THR A 137 -15.07 -6.48 9.10
C THR A 137 -13.71 -6.99 8.62
N LEU A 138 -12.62 -6.58 9.28
CA LEU A 138 -11.26 -6.98 8.92
C LEU A 138 -11.04 -8.48 9.13
N LYS A 139 -11.51 -9.03 10.26
CA LYS A 139 -11.46 -10.45 10.55
C LYS A 139 -12.20 -11.26 9.49
N THR A 140 -13.45 -10.89 9.22
CA THR A 140 -14.27 -11.55 8.20
C THR A 140 -13.57 -11.52 6.83
N ARG A 141 -12.95 -10.39 6.45
CA ARG A 141 -12.24 -10.29 5.16
C ARG A 141 -10.96 -11.11 5.12
N ARG A 142 -10.18 -11.16 6.20
CA ARG A 142 -8.95 -11.97 6.29
C ARG A 142 -9.28 -13.45 6.22
N GLU A 143 -10.24 -13.92 7.02
CA GLU A 143 -10.61 -15.34 7.10
C GLU A 143 -11.27 -15.85 5.81
N ASN A 144 -11.89 -14.97 5.02
CA ASN A 144 -12.41 -15.29 3.69
C ASN A 144 -11.38 -15.09 2.56
N ARG A 145 -10.16 -14.62 2.86
CA ARG A 145 -9.12 -14.50 1.84
C ARG A 145 -8.58 -15.90 1.55
N SER A 146 -8.47 -16.22 0.26
CA SER A 146 -7.84 -17.46 -0.21
C SER A 146 -6.35 -17.51 0.17
N VAL A 147 -5.70 -18.62 -0.20
CA VAL A 147 -4.26 -18.86 -0.06
C VAL A 147 -3.43 -17.66 -0.51
N TYR A 148 -2.44 -17.26 0.29
CA TYR A 148 -1.46 -16.23 -0.03
C TYR A 148 -0.34 -16.84 -0.88
N VAL A 149 0.10 -16.13 -1.91
CA VAL A 149 1.28 -16.51 -2.69
C VAL A 149 2.51 -15.96 -1.98
N THR A 150 3.52 -16.81 -1.74
CA THR A 150 4.81 -16.40 -1.19
C THR A 150 5.90 -16.64 -2.22
N ILE A 151 7.11 -16.12 -1.98
CA ILE A 151 8.28 -16.34 -2.84
C ILE A 151 8.57 -17.84 -3.02
N GLU A 152 8.30 -18.64 -1.98
CA GLU A 152 8.67 -20.05 -1.92
C GLU A 152 7.46 -21.00 -2.07
N GLY A 153 6.25 -20.47 -2.29
CA GLY A 153 5.05 -21.26 -2.54
C GLY A 153 3.76 -20.58 -2.07
N PHE A 154 3.09 -21.20 -1.11
CA PHE A 154 1.75 -20.82 -0.68
C PHE A 154 1.68 -20.77 0.85
N TRP A 155 1.09 -19.71 1.38
CA TRP A 155 0.79 -19.56 2.80
C TRP A 155 -0.72 -19.61 3.03
N VAL A 156 -1.13 -20.35 4.06
CA VAL A 156 -2.50 -20.37 4.56
C VAL A 156 -2.44 -20.01 6.02
N ASP A 157 -3.19 -18.99 6.40
CA ASP A 157 -3.30 -18.59 7.80
C ASP A 157 -3.72 -19.79 8.65
N PRO A 158 -2.95 -20.16 9.69
CA PRO A 158 -3.37 -21.21 10.61
C PRO A 158 -4.64 -20.79 11.38
N PRO A 159 -5.34 -21.74 12.00
CA PRO A 159 -6.51 -21.41 12.83
C PRO A 159 -6.18 -20.31 13.85
N ASN A 160 -7.07 -19.32 13.96
CA ASN A 160 -6.95 -18.19 14.89
C ASN A 160 -5.82 -17.18 14.60
N TYR A 161 -5.11 -17.30 13.46
CA TYR A 161 -4.00 -16.41 13.10
C TYR A 161 -4.37 -14.91 13.11
N PHE A 162 -5.59 -14.56 12.72
CA PHE A 162 -6.02 -13.16 12.75
C PHE A 162 -6.00 -12.58 14.17
N ASP A 163 -6.54 -13.31 15.15
CA ASP A 163 -6.61 -12.85 16.54
C ASP A 163 -5.26 -12.91 17.24
N ASP A 164 -4.47 -13.93 16.91
CA ASP A 164 -3.21 -14.22 17.58
C ASP A 164 -2.03 -13.40 17.01
N ILE A 165 -2.06 -13.08 15.70
CA ILE A 165 -0.96 -12.41 14.99
C ILE A 165 -1.43 -11.11 14.33
N VAL A 166 -2.36 -11.17 13.37
CA VAL A 166 -2.66 -10.03 12.48
C VAL A 166 -3.14 -8.82 13.28
N TRP A 167 -4.17 -9.01 14.12
CA TRP A 167 -4.80 -7.91 14.83
C TRP A 167 -3.89 -7.27 15.89
N PRO A 168 -3.18 -8.03 16.76
CA PRO A 168 -2.22 -7.44 17.69
C PRO A 168 -1.11 -6.66 16.99
N ASN A 169 -0.58 -7.16 15.87
CA ASN A 169 0.46 -6.46 15.11
C ASN A 169 -0.09 -5.21 14.41
N TYR A 170 -1.29 -5.28 13.81
CA TYR A 170 -1.98 -4.11 13.26
C TYR A 170 -2.17 -3.01 14.30
N ALA A 171 -2.70 -3.34 15.48
CA ALA A 171 -2.96 -2.40 16.55
C ALA A 171 -1.65 -1.78 17.08
N LYS A 172 -0.59 -2.58 17.19
CA LYS A 172 0.75 -2.11 17.60
C LYS A 172 1.35 -1.16 16.57
N ALA A 173 1.39 -1.57 15.31
CA ALA A 173 1.98 -0.79 14.21
C ALA A 173 1.27 0.55 14.00
N ASN A 174 -0.07 0.55 14.09
CA ASN A 174 -0.88 1.72 13.79
C ASN A 174 -1.32 2.51 15.02
N LYS A 175 -0.80 2.20 16.22
CA LYS A 175 -1.20 2.85 17.47
C LYS A 175 -1.21 4.38 17.39
N HIS A 176 -0.19 4.97 16.74
CA HIS A 176 -0.06 6.41 16.58
C HIS A 176 -1.16 7.05 15.69
N ILE A 177 -1.82 6.25 14.85
CA ILE A 177 -2.98 6.63 14.04
C ILE A 177 -4.26 6.35 14.82
N LEU A 178 -4.40 5.13 15.38
CA LEU A 178 -5.59 4.68 16.09
C LEU A 178 -5.88 5.54 17.34
N ASP A 179 -4.86 5.89 18.11
CA ASP A 179 -5.00 6.78 19.28
C ASP A 179 -5.58 8.15 18.88
N LYS A 180 -5.28 8.66 17.66
CA LYS A 180 -5.84 9.92 17.15
C LYS A 180 -7.30 9.75 16.72
N LEU A 181 -7.64 8.61 16.12
CA LEU A 181 -9.02 8.29 15.71
C LEU A 181 -9.95 8.19 16.92
N GLU A 182 -9.50 7.53 17.99
CA GLU A 182 -10.29 7.33 19.20
C GLU A 182 -10.51 8.62 20.01
N LYS A 183 -9.53 9.53 20.02
CA LYS A 183 -9.57 10.75 20.84
C LYS A 183 -10.29 11.92 20.19
N GLY A 184 -10.60 11.85 18.89
CA GLY A 184 -11.04 13.04 18.14
C GLY A 184 -9.99 14.15 18.16
N ASN A 185 -10.24 15.30 17.52
CA ASN A 185 -9.30 16.42 17.41
C ASN A 185 -8.96 17.15 18.74
N GLU A 186 -8.84 16.46 19.87
CA GLU A 186 -8.32 17.02 21.11
C GLU A 186 -6.78 17.10 21.03
N LYS A 187 -6.26 18.32 21.24
CA LYS A 187 -4.83 18.63 21.18
C LYS A 187 -4.03 17.69 22.09
N ILE A 188 -3.13 16.92 21.49
CA ILE A 188 -2.16 16.12 22.23
C ILE A 188 -1.05 17.06 22.71
N GLU A 189 -1.13 17.51 23.95
CA GLU A 189 0.03 17.98 24.70
C GLU A 189 0.65 16.76 25.41
N ASN A 190 1.93 16.49 25.14
CA ASN A 190 2.79 15.46 25.77
C ASN A 190 2.67 14.01 25.27
N LEU A 191 2.95 13.76 23.98
CA LEU A 191 3.55 12.49 23.57
C LEU A 191 5.05 12.71 23.37
N ASN A 192 5.86 11.80 23.94
CA ASN A 192 7.31 11.79 23.85
C ASN A 192 7.80 12.06 22.42
N SER A 193 8.92 12.79 22.30
CA SER A 193 9.49 13.29 21.04
C SER A 193 9.84 12.22 19.98
N ASP A 194 9.63 10.93 20.27
CA ASP A 194 9.98 9.79 19.41
C ASP A 194 8.79 9.23 18.62
N THR A 195 7.58 9.81 18.73
CA THR A 195 6.43 9.40 17.91
C THR A 195 6.52 9.94 16.49
N ILE A 196 6.43 9.04 15.49
CA ILE A 196 6.23 9.40 14.08
C ILE A 196 5.04 10.34 13.96
N LYS A 197 5.28 11.55 13.45
CA LYS A 197 4.24 12.53 13.16
C LYS A 197 3.83 12.40 11.70
N ILE A 198 2.60 11.99 11.51
CA ILE A 198 1.95 11.99 10.20
C ILE A 198 0.97 13.15 10.20
N ASP A 199 1.43 14.25 9.63
CA ASP A 199 0.59 15.39 9.27
C ASP A 199 -0.15 15.05 7.96
N ASP A 200 -1.35 15.59 7.76
CA ASP A 200 -2.15 15.44 6.54
C ASP A 200 -2.55 14.00 6.14
N LEU A 201 -2.76 13.10 7.12
CA LEU A 201 -3.31 11.77 6.90
C LEU A 201 -4.83 11.81 6.67
N THR A 202 -5.29 11.31 5.53
CA THR A 202 -6.71 11.18 5.23
C THR A 202 -7.23 9.78 5.53
N ILE A 203 -8.26 9.71 6.37
CA ILE A 203 -8.93 8.45 6.72
C ILE A 203 -10.04 8.15 5.70
N LEU A 204 -10.08 6.90 5.26
CA LEU A 204 -11.05 6.34 4.33
C LEU A 204 -11.79 5.18 5.01
N GLU A 205 -13.01 5.41 5.48
CA GLU A 205 -13.81 4.35 6.08
C GLU A 205 -14.20 3.30 5.03
N SER A 206 -14.11 2.03 5.40
CA SER A 206 -14.25 0.91 4.47
C SER A 206 -15.06 -0.26 5.01
N ASP A 207 -15.80 -0.09 6.11
CA ASP A 207 -16.66 -1.16 6.66
C ASP A 207 -17.68 -1.70 5.66
N HIS A 208 -18.23 -0.83 4.82
CA HIS A 208 -19.25 -1.20 3.84
C HIS A 208 -18.73 -1.12 2.40
N PRO A 209 -19.04 -2.10 1.52
CA PRO A 209 -18.66 -2.07 0.11
C PRO A 209 -19.16 -0.81 -0.64
N THR A 210 -20.25 -0.21 -0.17
CA THR A 210 -20.80 1.04 -0.71
C THR A 210 -19.87 2.24 -0.53
N MET A 211 -18.84 2.13 0.32
CA MET A 211 -17.82 3.16 0.49
C MET A 211 -16.77 3.16 -0.63
N ILE A 212 -16.67 2.10 -1.44
CA ILE A 212 -15.63 2.00 -2.48
C ILE A 212 -15.72 3.17 -3.45
N SER A 213 -16.89 3.43 -4.03
CA SER A 213 -17.06 4.53 -4.99
C SER A 213 -16.78 5.89 -4.37
N LYS A 214 -17.25 6.12 -3.14
CA LYS A 214 -16.99 7.36 -2.39
C LYS A 214 -15.51 7.57 -2.10
N ASN A 215 -14.80 6.50 -1.74
CA ASN A 215 -13.37 6.56 -1.46
C ASN A 215 -12.57 6.80 -2.74
N VAL A 216 -12.95 6.15 -3.85
CA VAL A 216 -12.34 6.42 -5.17
C VAL A 216 -12.55 7.88 -5.57
N GLU A 217 -13.79 8.39 -5.50
CA GLU A 217 -14.10 9.79 -5.83
C GLU A 217 -13.31 10.77 -4.96
N LYS A 218 -13.28 10.54 -3.64
CA LYS A 218 -12.52 11.37 -2.70
C LYS A 218 -11.04 11.41 -3.05
N VAL A 219 -10.43 10.26 -3.32
CA VAL A 219 -8.99 10.19 -3.63
C VAL A 219 -8.69 10.82 -5.00
N VAL A 220 -9.55 10.64 -5.99
CA VAL A 220 -9.41 11.32 -7.30
C VAL A 220 -9.42 12.84 -7.09
N MET A 221 -10.38 13.38 -6.34
CA MET A 221 -10.43 14.82 -6.06
C MET A 221 -9.20 15.31 -5.32
N MET A 222 -8.71 14.55 -4.33
CA MET A 222 -7.47 14.89 -3.61
C MET A 222 -6.25 14.96 -4.53
N ILE A 223 -6.11 14.00 -5.45
CA ILE A 223 -5.02 13.99 -6.44
C ILE A 223 -5.13 15.20 -7.36
N LEU A 224 -6.32 15.49 -7.90
CA LEU A 224 -6.56 16.64 -8.77
C LEU A 224 -6.27 17.97 -8.06
N ASP A 225 -6.73 18.13 -6.83
CA ASP A 225 -6.45 19.32 -6.02
C ASP A 225 -4.95 19.49 -5.76
N HIS A 226 -4.22 18.40 -5.50
CA HIS A 226 -2.77 18.44 -5.32
C HIS A 226 -2.06 18.89 -6.60
N ILE A 227 -2.45 18.35 -7.76
CA ILE A 227 -1.92 18.72 -9.07
C ILE A 227 -2.17 20.21 -9.35
N VAL A 228 -3.39 20.69 -9.14
CA VAL A 228 -3.76 22.11 -9.37
C VAL A 228 -2.98 23.05 -8.45
N ASN A 229 -2.75 22.66 -7.20
CA ASN A 229 -2.04 23.50 -6.24
C ASN A 229 -0.52 23.54 -6.48
N LYS A 230 0.09 22.48 -7.02
CA LYS A 230 1.52 22.51 -7.41
C LYS A 230 1.80 23.34 -8.68
N LYS A 231 0.80 23.58 -9.54
CA LYS A 231 0.95 24.46 -10.73
C LYS A 231 0.97 25.96 -10.42
N LYS A 232 0.63 26.39 -9.19
CA LYS A 232 0.59 27.80 -8.78
C LYS A 232 1.87 28.20 -8.05
#